data_AF-A0A1I6HGT9-F1
#
_entry.id   AF-A0A1I6HGT9-F1
#
_cell.length_a   1.000
_cell.length_b   1.000
_cell.length_c   1.000
_cell.angle_alpha   90.00
_cell.angle_beta   90.00
_cell.angle_gamma   90.00
#
_symmetry.space_group_name_H-M   'P 1'
#
loop_
_entity.id
_entity.type
_entity.pdbx_description
1 polymer ?
#
loop_
_entity_poly.entity_id
_entity_poly.type
_entity_poly.pdbx_seq_one_letter_code
_entity_poly.pdbx_strand_id
1 'polypeptide(L)' 'MQRFSEGDRVRVDIPDERDPDHQVYHGEHGRVVAVLSDDADSLTADERDAQLYRVAFDSGEMSDFRWRDLRPPIDDSSQT' A
#
# COMPACT_ATOMS: atom_id res chain seq x y z
N MET A 1 10.49 -5.04 -9.60
CA MET A 1 10.72 -3.62 -9.28
C MET A 1 9.91 -3.32 -8.04
N GLN A 2 10.56 -3.20 -6.87
CA GLN A 2 9.90 -2.71 -5.66
C GLN A 2 9.51 -1.25 -5.89
N ARG A 3 8.22 -0.93 -5.75
CA ARG A 3 7.68 0.40 -6.09
C ARG A 3 7.67 1.35 -4.90
N PHE A 4 7.61 0.81 -3.69
CA PHE A 4 7.66 1.56 -2.43
C PHE A 4 8.68 0.92 -1.49
N SER A 5 9.17 1.68 -0.53
CA SER A 5 10.16 1.22 0.46
C SER A 5 9.76 1.71 1.84
N GLU A 6 10.32 1.09 2.87
CA GLU A 6 10.12 1.53 4.25
C GLU A 6 10.49 3.02 4.39
N GLY A 7 9.56 3.78 4.96
CA GLY A 7 9.66 5.22 5.12
C GLY A 7 9.02 6.04 3.99
N ASP A 8 8.55 5.42 2.90
CA ASP A 8 7.89 6.12 1.80
C ASP A 8 6.46 6.55 2.16
N ARG A 9 6.04 7.73 1.71
CA ARG A 9 4.65 8.19 1.87
C ARG A 9 3.83 7.64 0.73
N VAL A 10 2.68 7.04 1.03
CA VAL A 10 1.80 6.45 0.04
C VAL A 10 0.37 6.88 0.28
N ARG A 11 -0.43 6.86 -0.77
CA ARG A 11 -1.88 7.02 -0.69
C ARG A 11 -2.54 5.69 -0.99
N VAL A 12 -3.50 5.30 -0.16
CA VAL A 12 -4.32 4.13 -0.41
C VAL A 12 -5.40 4.48 -1.44
N ASP A 13 -5.53 3.64 -2.45
CA ASP A 13 -6.37 3.83 -3.64
C ASP A 13 -6.97 2.47 -4.00
N ILE A 14 -7.92 2.03 -3.18
CA ILE A 14 -8.68 0.79 -3.42
C ILE A 14 -9.77 1.11 -4.44
N PRO A 15 -9.72 0.67 -5.70
CA PRO A 15 -10.72 1.06 -6.70
C PRO A 15 -12.05 0.31 -6.55
N ASP A 16 -12.06 -0.83 -5.85
CA ASP A 16 -13.27 -1.62 -5.65
C ASP A 16 -14.07 -1.07 -4.46
N GLU A 17 -15.19 -0.41 -4.75
CA GLU A 17 -16.08 0.19 -3.74
C GLU A 17 -16.78 -0.85 -2.86
N ARG A 18 -16.74 -2.14 -3.21
CA ARG A 18 -17.35 -3.24 -2.44
C ARG A 18 -16.43 -3.78 -1.38
N ASP A 19 -15.13 -3.48 -1.45
CA ASP A 19 -14.18 -3.84 -0.41
C ASP A 19 -14.51 -3.03 0.86
N PRO A 20 -14.62 -3.68 2.03
CA PRO A 20 -14.87 -2.96 3.28
C PRO A 20 -13.74 -1.98 3.60
N ASP A 21 -12.51 -2.32 3.20
CA ASP A 21 -11.33 -1.49 3.31
C ASP A 21 -11.40 -0.23 2.43
N HIS A 22 -12.20 -0.23 1.35
CA HIS A 22 -12.41 0.96 0.54
C HIS A 22 -13.01 2.09 1.36
N GLN A 23 -14.06 1.83 2.13
CA GLN A 23 -14.75 2.87 2.89
C GLN A 23 -13.89 3.47 4.01
N VAL A 24 -12.91 2.71 4.51
CA VAL A 24 -12.06 3.10 5.64
C VAL A 24 -10.77 3.76 5.15
N TYR A 25 -10.11 3.18 4.15
CA TYR A 25 -8.77 3.57 3.75
C TYR A 25 -8.69 4.21 2.37
N HIS A 26 -9.71 4.14 1.51
CA HIS A 26 -9.60 4.76 0.19
C HIS A 26 -9.40 6.28 0.31
N GLY A 27 -8.31 6.79 -0.27
CA GLY A 27 -7.92 8.20 -0.22
C GLY A 27 -7.09 8.58 1.01
N GLU A 28 -6.93 7.69 2.00
CA GLU A 28 -6.08 7.93 3.17
C GLU A 28 -4.60 7.96 2.76
N HIS A 29 -3.84 8.76 3.50
CA HIS A 29 -2.39 8.87 3.34
C HIS A 29 -1.70 8.25 4.54
N GLY A 30 -0.68 7.44 4.26
CA GLY A 30 0.11 6.83 5.31
C GLY A 30 1.57 6.72 4.91
N ARG A 31 2.33 6.08 5.80
CA ARG A 31 3.74 5.82 5.59
C ARG A 31 3.99 4.33 5.63
N VAL A 32 4.71 3.81 4.63
CA VAL A 32 5.16 2.42 4.66
C VAL A 32 6.12 2.26 5.84
N VAL A 33 5.79 1.39 6.78
CA VAL A 33 6.63 1.08 7.95
C VAL A 33 7.30 -0.28 7.85
N ALA A 34 6.79 -1.17 6.99
CA ALA A 34 7.42 -2.45 6.67
C ALA A 34 6.99 -2.92 5.28
N VAL A 35 7.90 -3.59 4.57
CA VAL A 35 7.59 -4.33 3.34
C VAL A 35 7.70 -5.81 3.65
N LEU A 36 6.55 -6.49 3.69
CA LEU A 36 6.43 -7.91 3.98
C LEU A 36 6.39 -8.66 2.65
N SER A 37 7.33 -9.58 2.48
CA SER A 37 7.23 -10.61 1.45
C SER A 37 6.36 -11.71 2.03
N ASP A 38 5.23 -12.00 1.38
CA ASP A 38 4.43 -13.18 1.69
C ASP A 38 5.20 -14.40 1.14
N ASP A 39 6.25 -14.80 1.85
CA ASP A 39 6.96 -16.07 1.66
C ASP A 39 6.10 -17.23 2.20
N ALA A 40 4.79 -17.20 1.91
CA ALA A 40 3.92 -18.35 2.08
C ALA A 40 4.26 -19.35 0.96
N ASP A 41 5.25 -20.18 1.26
CA ASP A 41 5.63 -21.45 0.65
C ASP A 41 4.80 -21.87 -0.59
N SER A 42 5.47 -21.77 -1.74
CA SER A 42 5.33 -22.67 -2.89
C SER A 42 3.95 -22.83 -3.55
N LEU A 43 3.96 -22.55 -4.86
CA LEU A 43 3.02 -22.98 -5.90
C LEU A 43 1.85 -22.03 -6.19
N THR A 44 1.97 -21.41 -7.36
CA THR A 44 0.89 -20.91 -8.22
C THR A 44 0.27 -19.57 -7.85
N ALA A 45 0.89 -18.49 -8.33
CA ALA A 45 0.29 -17.49 -9.23
C ALA A 45 0.91 -16.11 -8.96
N ASP A 46 1.74 -15.65 -9.90
CA ASP A 46 2.26 -14.28 -10.03
C ASP A 46 3.05 -13.75 -8.81
N GLU A 47 4.37 -13.95 -8.82
CA GLU A 47 5.35 -13.49 -7.81
C GLU A 47 5.29 -11.98 -7.48
N ARG A 48 4.52 -11.20 -8.25
CA ARG A 48 4.33 -9.75 -8.06
C ARG A 48 3.17 -9.42 -7.13
N ASP A 49 2.24 -10.35 -6.90
CA ASP A 49 1.08 -10.15 -6.02
C ASP A 49 1.35 -10.57 -4.56
N ALA A 50 2.51 -11.18 -4.29
CA ALA A 50 2.90 -11.68 -2.96
C ALA A 50 3.56 -10.62 -2.04
N GLN A 51 3.60 -9.35 -2.44
CA GLN A 51 4.28 -8.31 -1.65
C GLN A 51 3.28 -7.39 -0.97
N LEU A 52 3.27 -7.43 0.36
CA LEU A 52 2.42 -6.65 1.25
C LEU A 52 3.21 -5.48 1.84
N TYR A 53 2.58 -4.32 1.90
CA TYR A 53 3.16 -3.08 2.43
C TYR A 53 2.37 -2.70 3.66
N ARG A 54 3.00 -2.74 4.83
CA ARG A 54 2.38 -2.25 6.06
C ARG A 54 2.48 -0.74 6.08
N VAL A 55 1.32 -0.08 6.07
CA VAL A 55 1.19 1.36 6.09
C VAL A 55 0.67 1.79 7.45
N ALA A 56 1.37 2.73 8.09
CA ALA A 56 0.93 3.41 9.29
C ALA A 56 0.25 4.73 8.94
N PHE A 57 -0.94 4.95 9.49
CA PHE A 57 -1.73 6.17 9.33
C PHE A 57 -1.53 7.11 10.51
N ASP A 58 -1.90 8.39 10.34
CA ASP A 58 -1.76 9.42 11.39
C ASP A 58 -2.61 9.12 12.63
N SER A 59 -3.74 8.42 12.43
CA SER A 59 -4.61 7.89 13.48
C SER A 59 -3.92 6.90 14.43
N GLY A 60 -2.71 6.43 14.09
CA GLY A 60 -1.96 5.40 14.84
C GLY A 60 -2.34 3.97 14.45
N GLU A 61 -3.30 3.81 13.53
CA GLU A 61 -3.67 2.52 12.95
C GLU A 61 -2.62 2.08 11.91
N MET A 62 -2.45 0.77 11.77
CA MET A 62 -1.55 0.17 10.81
C MET A 62 -2.28 -0.94 10.06
N SER A 63 -2.27 -0.86 8.74
CA SER A 63 -2.89 -1.88 7.88
C SER A 63 -1.96 -2.26 6.73
N ASP A 64 -2.08 -3.50 6.28
CA ASP A 64 -1.32 -4.04 5.18
C ASP A 64 -2.09 -3.94 3.86
N PHE A 65 -1.40 -3.44 2.83
CA PHE A 65 -1.97 -3.23 1.49
C PHE A 65 -1.08 -3.85 0.43
N ARG A 66 -1.68 -4.21 -0.70
CA ARG A 66 -0.92 -4.63 -1.88
C ARG A 66 -0.41 -3.40 -2.64
N TRP A 67 0.63 -3.60 -3.44
CA TRP A 67 1.17 -2.53 -4.29
C TRP A 67 0.14 -1.94 -5.26
N ARG A 68 -0.90 -2.70 -5.63
CA ARG A 68 -1.97 -2.27 -6.56
C ARG A 68 -2.93 -1.27 -5.92
N ASP A 69 -3.10 -1.37 -4.61
CA ASP A 69 -3.96 -0.51 -3.80
C ASP A 69 -3.19 0.69 -3.23
N LEU A 70 -1.89 0.78 -3.53
CA LEU A 70 -1.05 1.92 -3.19
C LEU A 70 -0.76 2.79 -4.41
N ARG A 71 -0.76 4.09 -4.18
CA ARG A 71 -0.33 5.11 -5.14
C ARG A 71 0.77 5.96 -4.53
N PRO A 72 1.67 6.50 -5.37
CA PRO A 72 2.56 7.56 -4.93
C PRO A 72 1.74 8.68 -4.27
N PRO A 73 2.33 9.38 -3.30
CA PRO A 73 1.65 10.49 -2.67
C PRO A 73 1.35 11.52 -3.75
N ILE A 74 0.18 12.17 -3.68
CA ILE A 74 -0.04 13.38 -4.47
C ILE A 74 0.82 14.45 -3.79
N ASP A 75 2.09 14.47 -4.15
CA ASP A 75 2.96 15.57 -3.83
C ASP A 75 2.76 16.62 -4.93
N ASP A 76 2.34 17.81 -4.54
CA ASP A 76 2.26 19.00 -5.40
C ASP A 76 3.66 19.44 -5.92
N SER A 77 4.72 18.63 -5.75
CA SER A 77 6.07 18.88 -6.30
C SER A 77 6.24 18.57 -7.79
N SER A 78 5.16 18.34 -8.54
CA SER A 78 5.17 18.55 -10.00
C SER A 78 5.09 20.05 -10.35
N GLN A 79 5.83 20.91 -9.66
CA GLN A 79 6.13 22.28 -10.11
C GLN A 79 7.55 22.65 -9.68
N THR A 80 8.52 22.42 -10.57
CA THR A 80 9.50 23.43 -11.03
C THR A 80 10.24 22.89 -12.25
#